data_AF-A0A975JMS1-F1
#
_entry.id   AF-A0A975JMS1-F1
#
_cell.length_a   1.000
_cell.length_b   1.000
_cell.length_c   1.000
_cell.angle_alpha   90.00
_cell.angle_beta   90.00
_cell.angle_gamma   90.00
#
_symmetry.space_group_name_H-M   'P 1'
#
loop_
_entity.id
_entity.type
_entity.pdbx_description
1 polymer ?
#
loop_
_entity_poly.entity_id
_entity_poly.type
_entity_poly.pdbx_seq_one_letter_code
_entity_poly.pdbx_strand_id
1 'polypeptide(L)' 'MNQFLFDHQLAAMKADRSGTAEERTEAAEQLGARAERIAGWRKANGLSNRGWPRDERPAVRRDG' A
#
# COMPACT_ATOMS: atom_id res chain seq x y z
N MET A 1 17.48 9.38 -5.31
CA MET A 1 16.01 9.46 -5.30
C MET A 1 15.48 8.09 -5.70
N ASN A 2 14.72 7.41 -4.84
CA ASN A 2 14.46 5.97 -4.91
C ASN A 2 13.49 5.58 -6.04
N GLN A 3 13.96 4.82 -7.03
CA GLN A 3 13.14 4.16 -8.09
C GLN A 3 11.85 3.54 -7.53
N PHE A 4 11.95 2.98 -6.32
CA PHE A 4 10.85 2.39 -5.54
C PHE A 4 9.67 3.31 -5.21
N LEU A 5 9.90 4.62 -5.05
CA LEU A 5 8.81 5.59 -4.82
C LEU A 5 8.13 5.95 -6.14
N PHE A 6 8.90 6.02 -7.22
CA PHE A 6 8.40 6.31 -8.56
C PHE A 6 7.50 5.18 -9.08
N ASP A 7 7.95 3.93 -8.97
CA ASP A 7 7.19 2.77 -9.45
C ASP A 7 5.84 2.64 -8.73
N HIS A 8 5.78 3.00 -7.45
CA HIS A 8 4.53 2.99 -6.68
C HIS A 8 3.57 4.09 -7.09
N GLN A 9 4.07 5.31 -7.29
CA GLN A 9 3.25 6.42 -7.78
C GLN A 9 2.71 6.11 -9.18
N LEU A 10 3.54 5.49 -10.02
CA LEU A 10 3.15 5.05 -11.36
C LEU A 10 2.08 3.95 -11.30
N ALA A 11 2.23 2.94 -10.44
CA ALA A 11 1.23 1.89 -10.27
C ALA A 11 -0.11 2.43 -9.74
N ALA A 12 -0.07 3.35 -8.76
CA ALA A 12 -1.27 4.02 -8.25
C ALA A 12 -1.96 4.87 -9.32
N MET A 13 -1.19 5.59 -10.13
CA MET A 13 -1.72 6.38 -11.25
C MET A 13 -2.32 5.51 -12.35
N LYS A 14 -1.69 4.36 -12.65
CA LYS A 14 -2.20 3.39 -13.62
C LYS A 14 -3.50 2.74 -13.15
N ALA A 15 -3.61 2.33 -11.89
CA ALA A 15 -4.85 1.76 -11.35
C ALA A 15 -6.06 2.72 -11.49
N ASP A 16 -5.82 4.03 -11.33
CA ASP A 16 -6.85 5.06 -11.41
C ASP A 16 -7.23 5.44 -12.87
N ARG A 17 -6.29 5.31 -13.82
CA ARG A 17 -6.49 5.66 -15.25
C ARG A 17 -6.62 4.49 -16.21
N SER A 18 -6.40 3.25 -15.79
CA SER A 18 -6.45 2.08 -16.67
C SER A 18 -7.89 1.79 -17.12
N GLY A 19 -8.09 1.71 -18.43
CA GLY A 19 -9.40 1.46 -19.03
C GLY A 19 -9.80 -0.02 -18.92
N THR A 20 -8.85 -0.95 -18.96
CA THR A 20 -9.13 -2.39 -19.04
C THR A 20 -9.08 -3.07 -17.67
N ALA A 21 -9.72 -4.24 -17.58
CA ALA A 21 -9.73 -5.03 -16.35
C ALA A 21 -8.37 -5.69 -16.07
N GLU A 22 -7.63 -6.11 -17.11
CA GLU A 22 -6.28 -6.66 -16.93
C GLU A 22 -5.32 -5.63 -16.32
N GLU A 23 -5.31 -4.39 -16.81
CA GLU A 23 -4.41 -3.34 -16.32
C GLU A 23 -4.67 -2.98 -14.85
N ARG A 24 -5.94 -2.95 -14.42
CA ARG A 24 -6.30 -2.76 -13.00
C ARG A 24 -5.83 -3.92 -12.14
N THR A 25 -5.93 -5.14 -12.66
CA THR A 25 -5.48 -6.35 -11.96
C THR A 25 -3.98 -6.33 -11.76
N GLU A 26 -3.22 -6.04 -12.83
CA GLU A 26 -1.76 -5.94 -12.77
C GLU A 26 -1.30 -4.84 -11.80
N ALA A 27 -1.97 -3.67 -11.82
CA ALA A 27 -1.69 -2.59 -10.88
C ALA A 27 -2.00 -2.99 -9.42
N ALA A 28 -3.10 -3.71 -9.19
CA ALA A 28 -3.46 -4.21 -7.86
C ALA A 28 -2.44 -5.24 -7.34
N GLU A 29 -1.95 -6.14 -8.19
CA GLU A 29 -0.91 -7.11 -7.85
C GLU A 29 0.40 -6.42 -7.45
N GLN A 30 0.83 -5.42 -8.23
CA GLN A 30 2.03 -4.64 -7.93
C GLN A 30 1.90 -3.88 -6.59
N LEU A 31 0.72 -3.33 -6.30
CA LEU A 31 0.42 -2.69 -5.02
C LEU A 31 0.44 -3.71 -3.86
N GLY A 32 -0.16 -4.89 -4.06
CA GLY A 32 -0.20 -5.98 -3.09
C GLY A 32 1.19 -6.49 -2.71
N ALA A 33 2.02 -6.82 -3.70
CA ALA A 33 3.40 -7.26 -3.49
C ALA A 33 4.23 -6.23 -2.70
N ARG A 34 3.97 -4.95 -2.94
CA ARG A 34 4.62 -3.86 -2.20
C ARG A 34 4.13 -3.76 -0.76
N ALA A 35 2.83 -3.89 -0.54
CA ALA A 35 2.24 -3.90 0.79
C ALA A 35 2.83 -5.05 1.64
N GLU A 36 2.98 -6.24 1.04
CA GLU A 36 3.59 -7.41 1.69
C GLU A 36 5.05 -7.15 2.07
N ARG A 37 5.86 -6.60 1.16
CA ARG A 37 7.27 -6.26 1.45
C ARG A 37 7.39 -5.28 2.62
N ILE A 38 6.53 -4.27 2.67
CA ILE A 38 6.53 -3.30 3.77
C ILE A 38 6.07 -3.96 5.07
N ALA A 39 5.03 -4.80 5.04
CA ALA A 39 4.57 -5.54 6.20
C ALA A 39 5.66 -6.47 6.75
N GLY A 40 6.39 -7.17 5.89
CA GLY A 40 7.53 -8.01 6.25
C GLY A 40 8.65 -7.21 6.92
N TRP A 41 9.04 -6.07 6.34
CA TRP A 41 10.02 -5.17 6.94
C TRP A 41 9.57 -4.67 8.32
N ARG A 42 8.29 -4.27 8.47
CA ARG A 42 7.75 -3.84 9.76
C ARG A 42 7.80 -4.96 10.80
N LYS A 43 7.46 -6.19 10.42
CA LYS A 43 7.53 -7.36 11.29
C LYS A 43 8.95 -7.63 11.76
N ALA A 44 9.92 -7.62 10.85
CA ALA A 44 11.33 -7.81 11.17
C ALA A 44 11.89 -6.75 12.14
N ASN A 45 11.36 -5.52 12.09
CA ASN A 45 11.77 -4.41 12.95
C ASN A 45 10.91 -4.24 14.22
N GLY A 46 10.00 -5.19 14.52
CA GLY A 46 9.12 -5.10 15.70
C GLY A 46 8.09 -3.95 15.64
N LEU A 47 7.83 -3.40 14.44
CA LEU A 47 6.91 -2.28 14.21
C LEU A 47 5.48 -2.72 13.88
N SER A 48 5.17 -4.02 14.00
CA SER A 48 3.85 -4.59 13.70
C SER A 48 2.72 -3.98 14.52
N ASN A 49 2.99 -3.60 15.78
CA ASN A 49 1.98 -3.03 16.69
C ASN A 49 1.88 -1.50 16.61
N ARG A 50 2.78 -0.84 15.86
CA ARG A 50 2.63 0.58 15.56
C ARG A 50 1.70 0.73 14.36
N GLY A 51 0.82 1.73 14.40
CA GLY A 51 0.07 2.13 13.21
C GLY A 51 0.99 2.59 12.08
N TRP A 52 0.43 2.86 10.91
CA TRP A 52 1.21 3.51 9.86
C TRP A 52 1.55 4.95 10.28
N PRO A 53 2.77 5.45 10.00
CA PRO A 53 3.09 6.84 10.23
C PRO A 53 2.12 7.72 9.42
N ARG A 54 1.42 8.64 10.09
CA ARG A 54 0.34 9.47 9.51
C ARG A 54 -0.91 8.70 9.06
N ASP A 55 -1.16 7.54 9.65
CA ASP A 55 -2.47 6.90 9.53
C ASP A 55 -3.48 7.67 10.39
N GLU A 56 -3.96 8.81 9.87
CA GLU A 56 -5.07 9.57 10.46
C GLU A 56 -6.42 8.88 10.19
N ARG A 57 -6.46 7.55 10.27
CA ARG A 57 -7.72 6.84 10.24
C ARG A 57 -8.49 7.19 11.51
N PRO A 58 -9.74 7.68 11.41
CA PRO A 58 -10.54 7.96 12.59
C PRO A 58 -10.63 6.70 13.43
N ALA A 59 -10.43 6.84 14.74
CA ALA A 59 -10.58 5.73 15.67
C ALA A 59 -11.96 5.12 15.45
N VAL A 60 -12.00 3.86 15.03
CA VAL A 60 -13.25 3.11 14.90
C VAL A 60 -13.84 3.05 16.31
N ARG A 61 -14.89 3.84 16.57
CA ARG A 61 -15.67 3.68 17.80
C ARG A 61 -16.24 2.27 17.76
N ARG A 62 -15.74 1.39 18.63
CA ARG A 62 -16.49 0.21 19.02
C ARG A 62 -17.63 0.72 19.89
N ASP A 63 -18.80 0.83 19.29
CA ASP A 63 -20.03 0.91 20.07
C ASP A 63 -20.17 -0.41 20.82
N GLY A 64 -20.28 -0.31 22.15
CA GLY A 64 -20.42 -1.43 23.08
C GLY A 64 -21.87 -1.78 23.34
#